data_AF-A0AAW5M017-F1
#
_entry.id   AF-A0AAW5M017-F1
#
_cell.length_a   1.000
_cell.length_b   1.000
_cell.length_c   1.000
_cell.angle_alpha   90.00
_cell.angle_beta   90.00
_cell.angle_gamma   90.00
#
_symmetry.space_group_name_H-M   'P 1'
#
loop_
_entity.id
_entity.type
_entity.pdbx_description
1 polymer ?
#
loop_
_entity_poly.entity_id
_entity_poly.type
_entity_poly.pdbx_seq_one_letter_code
_entity_poly.pdbx_strand_id
1 'polypeptide(L)'
;MIDKEFKDQLRIEGILSKGFGHIAKFVATDTDLTIEALAIYGYFSSFAGGGDSAFPSRKKILYDLKIGKERYYNHYNLLLKEGYITTERERYYHEQKKKWVLGNNIYTLVSNPKKFEEQALNKDTHKEKSYSRIRNNGMKSLGYGTVPKAVMLDRRLDIQAKGIYVYFCSFAGGGDSAFPKLDNILYHLQISKKTYYKYYNQLVKTNYIEAEQRQINGRVLLQSFK
;
A
#
# COMPACT_ATOMS: atom_id res chain seq x y z
N MET A 1 20.82 -20.74 -41.77
CA MET A 1 19.50 -20.59 -41.13
C MET A 1 19.74 -20.15 -39.70
N ILE A 2 19.15 -19.03 -39.27
CA ILE A 2 19.24 -18.58 -37.87
C ILE A 2 18.06 -19.25 -37.16
N ASP A 3 18.34 -20.18 -36.26
CA ASP A 3 17.33 -20.73 -35.37
C ASP A 3 16.75 -19.60 -34.53
N LYS A 4 15.49 -19.24 -34.80
CA LYS A 4 14.73 -18.39 -33.89
C LYS A 4 14.39 -19.23 -32.67
N GLU A 5 15.16 -19.02 -31.61
CA GLU A 5 14.88 -19.57 -30.29
C GLU A 5 13.58 -18.94 -29.77
N PHE A 6 12.47 -19.68 -29.88
CA PHE A 6 11.18 -19.26 -29.32
C PHE A 6 11.20 -19.54 -27.82
N LYS A 7 11.24 -18.47 -27.01
CA LYS A 7 11.15 -18.55 -25.56
C LYS A 7 9.69 -18.49 -25.14
N ASP A 8 9.29 -19.40 -24.26
CA ASP A 8 7.99 -19.36 -23.61
C ASP A 8 7.82 -18.06 -22.83
N GLN A 9 6.72 -17.34 -23.07
CA GLN A 9 6.40 -16.08 -22.40
C GLN A 9 5.19 -16.26 -21.49
N LEU A 10 5.39 -16.14 -20.18
CA LEU A 10 4.29 -16.00 -19.23
C LEU A 10 3.75 -14.57 -19.29
N ARG A 11 2.52 -14.40 -19.76
CA ARG A 11 1.82 -13.11 -19.75
C ARG A 11 0.86 -13.05 -18.57
N ILE A 12 0.98 -12.00 -17.77
CA ILE A 12 0.04 -11.68 -16.71
C ILE A 12 -0.92 -10.64 -17.27
N GLU A 13 -2.21 -10.95 -17.30
CA GLU A 13 -3.26 -10.00 -17.71
C GLU A 13 -3.81 -9.25 -16.49
N GLY A 14 -4.56 -8.16 -16.73
CA GLY A 14 -5.19 -7.38 -15.67
C GLY A 14 -4.24 -6.42 -14.92
N ILE A 15 -4.70 -5.86 -13.81
CA ILE A 15 -4.04 -4.76 -13.11
C ILE A 15 -2.71 -5.15 -12.43
N LEU A 16 -2.49 -6.45 -12.20
CA LEU A 16 -1.27 -7.01 -11.61
C LEU A 16 -0.13 -7.13 -12.62
N SER A 17 -0.40 -7.01 -13.92
CA SER A 17 0.58 -7.11 -15.01
C SER A 17 1.78 -6.16 -14.88
N LYS A 18 1.62 -5.02 -14.20
CA LYS A 18 2.67 -4.01 -13.96
C LYS A 18 3.48 -4.26 -12.69
N GLY A 19 3.23 -5.37 -11.99
CA GLY A 19 3.74 -5.65 -10.66
C GLY A 19 2.79 -5.17 -9.56
N PHE A 20 3.04 -5.63 -8.34
CA PHE A 20 2.19 -5.39 -7.19
C PHE A 20 3.00 -5.55 -5.90
N GLY A 21 2.49 -5.07 -4.77
CA GLY A 21 3.05 -5.44 -3.48
C GLY A 21 1.98 -5.54 -2.42
N HIS A 22 2.39 -5.62 -1.16
CA HIS A 22 1.49 -5.95 -0.07
C HIS A 22 1.24 -4.78 0.87
N ILE A 23 -0.01 -4.60 1.29
CA ILE A 23 -0.43 -3.64 2.31
C ILE A 23 -1.02 -4.40 3.50
N ALA A 24 -0.50 -4.17 4.70
CA ALA A 24 -1.03 -4.76 5.92
C ALA A 24 -2.27 -3.99 6.40
N LYS A 25 -3.25 -4.70 6.96
CA LYS A 25 -4.45 -4.11 7.58
C LYS A 25 -4.07 -3.09 8.65
N PHE A 26 -3.07 -3.41 9.46
CA PHE A 26 -2.56 -2.54 10.53
C PHE A 26 -2.28 -1.11 10.04
N VAL A 27 -1.57 -0.98 8.91
CA VAL A 27 -1.23 0.33 8.32
C VAL A 27 -2.48 1.04 7.83
N ALA A 28 -3.41 0.31 7.21
CA ALA A 28 -4.64 0.87 6.66
C ALA A 28 -5.66 1.30 7.72
N THR A 29 -5.58 0.75 8.93
CA THR A 29 -6.47 1.08 10.05
C THR A 29 -5.89 2.09 11.03
N ASP A 30 -4.64 2.50 10.87
CA ASP A 30 -4.00 3.50 11.74
C ASP A 30 -4.58 4.90 11.47
N THR A 31 -5.37 5.41 12.42
CA THR A 31 -6.03 6.72 12.34
C THR A 31 -5.06 7.90 12.42
N ASP A 32 -3.80 7.67 12.84
CA ASP A 32 -2.77 8.70 12.81
C ASP A 32 -2.24 8.95 11.39
N LEU A 33 -2.53 8.04 10.45
CA LEU A 33 -2.23 8.22 9.04
C LEU A 33 -3.41 8.84 8.29
N THR A 34 -3.13 9.93 7.60
CA THR A 34 -4.07 10.48 6.61
C THR A 34 -4.25 9.52 5.42
N ILE A 35 -5.39 9.60 4.74
CA ILE A 35 -5.64 8.86 3.50
C ILE A 35 -4.59 9.11 2.40
N GLU A 36 -4.02 10.32 2.33
CA GLU A 36 -2.97 10.66 1.36
C GLU A 36 -1.61 10.02 1.75
N ALA A 37 -1.31 9.92 3.05
CA ALA A 37 -0.16 9.15 3.54
C ALA A 37 -0.33 7.66 3.23
N LEU A 38 -1.53 7.10 3.46
CA LEU A 38 -1.83 5.71 3.11
C LEU A 38 -1.66 5.45 1.61
N ALA A 39 -2.08 6.39 0.75
CA ALA A 39 -1.87 6.30 -0.69
C ALA A 39 -0.38 6.32 -1.07
N ILE A 40 0.44 7.16 -0.44
CA ILE A 40 1.90 7.19 -0.65
C ILE A 40 2.51 5.85 -0.21
N TYR A 41 2.13 5.33 0.96
CA TYR A 41 2.62 4.03 1.44
C TYR A 41 2.22 2.89 0.49
N GLY A 42 0.98 2.90 0.00
CA GLY A 42 0.49 1.92 -1.00
C GLY A 42 1.23 2.02 -2.33
N TYR A 43 1.56 3.23 -2.78
CA TYR A 43 2.43 3.43 -3.94
C TYR A 43 3.78 2.76 -3.72
N PHE A 44 4.47 3.05 -2.61
CA PHE A 44 5.78 2.45 -2.31
C PHE A 44 5.69 0.92 -2.23
N SER A 45 4.64 0.41 -1.57
CA SER A 45 4.35 -1.01 -1.46
C SER A 45 4.19 -1.67 -2.84
N SER A 46 3.48 -1.03 -3.78
CA SER A 46 3.27 -1.56 -5.13
C SER A 46 4.54 -1.71 -5.97
N PHE A 47 5.62 -1.03 -5.59
CA PHE A 47 6.96 -1.17 -6.18
C PHE A 47 7.87 -2.13 -5.42
N ALA A 48 7.50 -2.54 -4.20
CA ALA A 48 8.31 -3.43 -3.37
C ALA A 48 8.07 -4.93 -3.66
N GLY A 49 6.98 -5.30 -4.36
CA GLY A 49 6.74 -6.69 -4.77
C GLY A 49 7.00 -6.91 -6.26
N GLY A 50 7.74 -7.98 -6.55
CA GLY A 50 7.94 -8.54 -7.90
C GLY A 50 8.59 -7.60 -8.93
N GLY A 51 9.94 -7.56 -8.93
CA GLY A 51 10.73 -7.23 -10.12
C GLY A 51 11.87 -6.24 -9.92
N ASP A 52 12.92 -6.37 -10.74
CA ASP A 52 14.12 -5.52 -10.85
C ASP A 52 13.84 -4.07 -11.33
N SER A 53 12.63 -3.55 -11.13
CA SER A 53 12.31 -2.18 -11.52
C SER A 53 12.90 -1.19 -10.54
N ALA A 54 13.84 -0.36 -11.00
CA ALA A 54 14.38 0.74 -10.23
C ALA A 54 13.27 1.59 -9.60
N PHE A 55 13.43 1.93 -8.32
CA PHE A 55 12.45 2.73 -7.58
C PHE A 55 12.26 4.11 -8.26
N PRO A 56 11.02 4.61 -8.38
CA PRO A 56 10.74 5.81 -9.15
C PRO A 56 11.37 7.07 -8.52
N SER A 57 11.80 8.00 -9.37
CA SER A 57 12.26 9.30 -8.89
C SER A 57 11.14 10.09 -8.22
N ARG A 58 11.48 11.00 -7.30
CA ARG A 58 10.48 11.90 -6.68
C ARG A 58 9.59 12.60 -7.70
N LYS A 59 10.15 13.09 -8.80
CA LYS A 59 9.38 13.77 -9.86
C LYS A 59 8.31 12.84 -10.43
N LYS A 60 8.64 11.55 -10.61
CA LYS A 60 7.69 10.54 -11.08
C LYS A 60 6.63 10.23 -10.02
N ILE A 61 7.01 10.09 -8.75
CA ILE A 61 6.07 9.87 -7.63
C ILE A 61 5.02 10.99 -7.59
N LEU A 62 5.45 12.26 -7.61
CA LEU A 62 4.55 13.41 -7.60
C LEU A 62 3.61 13.43 -8.82
N TYR A 63 4.14 13.07 -10.00
CA TYR A 63 3.39 13.02 -11.25
C TYR A 63 2.31 11.93 -11.24
N ASP A 64 2.65 10.71 -10.82
CA ASP A 64 1.75 9.57 -10.78
C ASP A 64 0.65 9.75 -9.72
N LEU A 65 1.02 10.29 -8.55
CA LEU A 65 0.09 10.55 -7.44
C LEU A 65 -0.70 11.85 -7.59
N LYS A 66 -0.40 12.68 -8.61
CA LYS A 66 -1.02 14.00 -8.82
C LYS A 66 -1.03 14.87 -7.55
N ILE A 67 0.11 14.93 -6.88
CA ILE A 67 0.27 15.66 -5.61
C ILE A 67 1.36 16.72 -5.73
N GLY A 68 1.11 17.88 -5.13
CA GLY A 68 2.11 18.95 -5.01
C GLY A 68 3.26 18.55 -4.10
N LYS A 69 4.46 19.10 -4.35
CA LYS A 69 5.69 18.76 -3.62
C LYS A 69 5.54 18.94 -2.11
N GLU A 70 5.01 20.08 -1.67
CA GLU A 70 4.85 20.40 -0.24
C GLU A 70 3.90 19.42 0.43
N ARG A 71 2.70 19.24 -0.12
CA ARG A 71 1.71 18.28 0.39
C ARG A 71 2.29 16.86 0.45
N TYR A 72 3.02 16.43 -0.59
CA TYR A 72 3.70 15.14 -0.56
C TYR A 72 4.64 15.01 0.64
N TYR A 73 5.50 16.00 0.89
CA TYR A 73 6.43 15.95 2.01
C TYR A 73 5.73 15.98 3.36
N ASN A 74 4.59 16.68 3.50
CA ASN A 74 3.82 16.65 4.74
C ASN A 74 3.37 15.23 5.09
N HIS A 75 2.79 14.49 4.13
CA HIS A 75 2.33 13.12 4.36
C HIS A 75 3.47 12.09 4.38
N TYR A 76 4.51 12.28 3.59
CA TYR A 76 5.69 11.42 3.61
C TYR A 76 6.47 11.55 4.94
N ASN A 77 6.62 12.77 5.46
CA ASN A 77 7.25 12.99 6.77
C ASN A 77 6.40 12.42 7.91
N LEU A 78 5.07 12.40 7.77
CA LEU A 78 4.20 11.67 8.70
C LEU A 78 4.53 10.18 8.71
N LEU A 79 4.70 9.53 7.54
CA LEU A 79 5.11 8.13 7.47
C LEU A 79 6.48 7.86 8.10
N LEU A 80 7.43 8.79 7.97
CA LEU A 80 8.73 8.71 8.65
C LEU A 80 8.57 8.82 10.16
N LYS A 81 7.81 9.83 10.62
CA LYS A 81 7.56 10.10 12.04
C LYS A 81 6.89 8.92 12.74
N GLU A 82 5.85 8.37 12.12
CA GLU A 82 5.10 7.22 12.65
C GLU A 82 5.84 5.87 12.43
N GLY A 83 6.99 5.89 11.76
CA GLY A 83 7.91 4.75 11.66
C GLY A 83 7.52 3.70 10.61
N TYR A 84 6.64 4.03 9.67
CA TYR A 84 6.23 3.13 8.59
C TYR A 84 7.24 3.06 7.44
N ILE A 85 8.04 4.12 7.27
CA ILE A 85 9.08 4.22 6.25
C ILE A 85 10.37 4.70 6.90
N THR A 86 11.51 4.21 6.43
CA THR A 86 12.80 4.88 6.63
C THR A 86 13.42 5.27 5.30
N THR A 87 14.33 6.23 5.33
CA THR A 87 15.06 6.66 4.13
C THR A 87 16.50 6.93 4.46
N GLU A 88 17.36 6.20 3.78
CA GLU A 88 18.80 6.34 3.87
C GLU A 88 19.34 6.81 2.53
N ARG A 89 20.56 7.37 2.54
CA ARG A 89 21.20 7.81 1.31
C ARG A 89 22.53 7.13 1.19
N GLU A 90 22.69 6.36 0.11
CA GLU A 90 23.96 5.72 -0.19
C GLU A 90 25.06 6.77 -0.30
N ARG A 91 26.27 6.36 0.08
CA ARG A 91 27.48 7.11 -0.18
C ARG A 91 28.45 6.16 -0.86
N TYR A 92 29.06 6.62 -1.94
CA TYR A 92 30.14 5.88 -2.59
C TYR A 92 31.34 6.79 -2.76
N TYR A 93 32.53 6.18 -2.76
CA TYR A 93 33.75 6.91 -3.01
C TYR A 93 33.90 7.10 -4.52
N HIS A 94 33.95 8.36 -4.97
CA HIS A 94 34.11 8.68 -6.38
C HIS A 94 35.59 8.78 -6.71
N GLU A 95 36.16 7.69 -7.25
CA GLU A 95 37.59 7.53 -7.56
C GLU A 95 38.20 8.76 -8.27
N GLN A 96 37.58 9.21 -9.37
CA GLN A 96 38.10 10.36 -10.14
C GLN A 96 38.08 11.70 -9.37
N LYS A 97 37.13 11.88 -8.44
CA LYS A 97 36.97 13.11 -7.66
C LYS A 97 37.64 13.01 -6.28
N LYS A 98 38.24 11.85 -5.97
CA LYS A 98 38.87 11.48 -4.69
C LYS A 98 38.03 11.91 -3.47
N LYS A 99 36.70 11.76 -3.56
CA LYS A 99 35.79 12.19 -2.49
C LYS A 99 34.56 11.30 -2.41
N TRP A 100 34.01 11.20 -1.20
CA TRP A 100 32.68 10.61 -0.99
C TRP A 100 31.60 11.49 -1.64
N VAL A 101 30.75 10.85 -2.43
CA VAL A 101 29.60 11.49 -3.05
C VAL A 101 28.32 10.79 -2.64
N LEU A 102 27.24 11.55 -2.63
CA LEU A 102 25.92 11.04 -2.32
C LEU A 102 25.38 10.25 -3.52
N GLY A 103 24.99 9.00 -3.26
CA GLY A 103 24.31 8.12 -4.20
C GLY A 103 22.79 8.23 -4.09
N ASN A 104 22.13 7.11 -4.40
CA ASN A 104 20.68 6.99 -4.43
C ASN A 104 20.06 7.01 -3.02
N ASN A 105 18.77 7.37 -2.95
CA ASN A 105 18.00 7.18 -1.72
C ASN A 105 17.52 5.73 -1.66
N ILE A 106 17.73 5.08 -0.51
CA ILE A 106 17.19 3.77 -0.17
C ILE A 106 15.93 4.01 0.68
N TYR A 107 14.80 3.51 0.21
CA TYR A 107 13.53 3.57 0.95
C TYR A 107 13.21 2.19 1.51
N THR A 108 12.93 2.11 2.80
CA THR A 108 12.57 0.84 3.47
C THR A 108 11.16 0.92 4.00
N LEU A 109 10.34 -0.08 3.67
CA LEU A 109 9.02 -0.28 4.29
C LEU A 109 9.21 -1.05 5.58
N VAL A 110 8.93 -0.42 6.72
CA VAL A 110 9.15 -1.02 8.04
C VAL A 110 8.03 -2.02 8.29
N SER A 111 8.39 -3.28 8.58
CA SER A 111 7.41 -4.34 8.83
C SER A 111 6.89 -4.35 10.27
N ASN A 112 7.65 -3.78 11.21
CA ASN A 112 7.37 -3.72 12.65
C ASN A 112 7.61 -2.28 13.16
N PRO A 113 6.70 -1.32 12.89
CA PRO A 113 6.81 0.01 13.49
C PRO A 113 6.63 -0.08 15.02
N LYS A 114 7.18 0.88 15.77
CA LYS A 114 7.14 0.89 17.24
C LYS A 114 5.72 0.69 17.81
N LYS A 115 4.73 1.36 17.22
CA LYS A 115 3.32 1.20 17.61
C LYS A 115 2.80 -0.22 17.47
N PHE A 116 3.27 -0.97 16.46
CA PHE A 116 2.92 -2.38 16.30
C PHE A 116 3.56 -3.22 17.41
N GLU A 117 4.83 -2.95 17.74
CA GLU A 117 5.54 -3.65 18.81
C GLU A 117 4.90 -3.39 20.18
N GLU A 118 4.53 -2.14 20.48
CA GLU A 118 3.80 -1.76 21.69
C GLU A 118 2.44 -2.46 21.80
N GLN A 119 1.68 -2.54 20.70
CA GLN A 119 0.41 -3.27 20.67
C GLN A 119 0.59 -4.79 20.82
N ALA A 120 1.69 -5.36 20.32
CA ALA A 120 2.02 -6.77 20.50
C ALA A 120 2.37 -7.08 21.96
N LEU A 121 3.21 -6.24 22.59
CA LEU A 121 3.59 -6.35 24.01
C LEU A 121 2.38 -6.29 24.95
N ASN A 122 1.39 -5.44 24.64
CA ASN A 122 0.18 -5.30 25.46
C ASN A 122 -0.78 -6.50 25.36
N LYS A 123 -0.66 -7.36 24.35
CA LYS A 123 -1.51 -8.55 24.16
C LYS A 123 -0.93 -9.82 24.81
N ASP A 124 0.37 -9.83 25.13
CA ASP A 124 1.09 -11.00 25.65
C ASP A 124 0.91 -11.25 27.17
N THR A 125 0.02 -10.52 27.85
CA THR A 125 -0.32 -10.75 29.27
C THR A 125 -1.08 -12.05 29.55
N HIS A 126 -1.53 -12.78 28.52
CA HIS A 126 -2.10 -14.13 28.67
C HIS A 126 -1.16 -15.19 28.07
N LYS A 127 -0.36 -15.81 28.95
CA LYS A 127 0.48 -16.99 28.66
C LYS A 127 -0.33 -18.12 28.01
N GLU A 128 0.07 -18.59 26.82
CA GLU A 128 -0.14 -19.98 26.44
C GLU A 128 1.12 -20.63 25.86
N LYS A 129 1.29 -21.91 26.22
CA LYS A 129 2.52 -22.70 26.17
C LYS A 129 2.96 -23.08 24.75
N SER A 130 4.28 -23.01 24.55
CA SER A 130 5.15 -23.95 23.82
C SER A 130 4.51 -24.85 22.75
N TYR A 131 4.57 -24.40 21.50
CA TYR A 131 4.94 -25.23 20.33
C TYR A 131 5.75 -24.36 19.37
N SER A 132 6.68 -24.97 18.62
CA SER A 132 7.44 -24.34 17.54
C SER A 132 6.50 -23.96 16.37
N ARG A 133 5.72 -22.90 16.54
CA ARG A 133 4.95 -22.30 15.45
C ARG A 133 5.89 -21.39 14.67
N ILE A 134 5.88 -21.48 13.34
CA ILE A 134 6.40 -20.42 12.49
C ILE A 134 5.60 -19.16 12.84
N ARG A 135 6.17 -18.28 13.66
CA ARG A 135 5.58 -16.98 13.96
C ARG A 135 5.77 -16.14 12.70
N ASN A 136 4.70 -15.99 11.92
CA ASN A 136 4.63 -14.89 10.94
C ASN A 136 4.78 -13.60 11.75
N ASN A 137 5.97 -12.99 11.72
CA ASN A 137 6.25 -11.79 12.48
C ASN A 137 5.84 -10.54 11.68
N GLY A 138 5.49 -9.48 12.40
CA GLY A 138 5.17 -8.18 11.82
C GLY A 138 3.75 -7.96 11.35
N MET A 139 3.48 -6.73 10.87
CA MET A 139 2.13 -6.22 10.64
C MET A 139 1.28 -7.08 9.70
N LYS A 140 1.91 -7.78 8.75
CA LYS A 140 1.22 -8.67 7.80
C LYS A 140 0.59 -9.90 8.48
N SER A 141 1.06 -10.28 9.67
CA SER A 141 0.46 -11.38 10.45
C SER A 141 -0.98 -11.10 10.87
N LEU A 142 -1.37 -9.82 10.97
CA LEU A 142 -2.74 -9.37 11.22
C LEU A 142 -3.62 -9.33 9.96
N GLY A 143 -3.11 -9.84 8.84
CA GLY A 143 -3.74 -9.79 7.53
C GLY A 143 -3.17 -8.68 6.65
N TYR A 144 -3.12 -8.98 5.36
CA TYR A 144 -2.65 -8.08 4.32
C TYR A 144 -3.40 -8.39 3.02
N GLY A 145 -3.32 -7.48 2.05
CA GLY A 145 -3.67 -7.81 0.69
C GLY A 145 -2.78 -7.11 -0.31
N THR A 146 -3.17 -7.14 -1.58
CA THR A 146 -2.30 -6.82 -2.70
C THR A 146 -2.66 -5.47 -3.32
N VAL A 147 -1.68 -4.57 -3.44
CA VAL A 147 -1.78 -3.28 -4.10
C VAL A 147 -1.14 -3.37 -5.50
N PRO A 148 -1.92 -3.29 -6.58
CA PRO A 148 -1.41 -3.31 -7.94
C PRO A 148 -0.77 -1.98 -8.33
N LYS A 149 0.41 -2.05 -8.95
CA LYS A 149 1.15 -0.86 -9.42
C LYS A 149 0.35 -0.09 -10.47
N ALA A 150 -0.44 -0.77 -11.32
CA ALA A 150 -1.23 -0.13 -12.35
C ALA A 150 -2.20 0.93 -11.80
N VAL A 151 -2.87 0.64 -10.67
CA VAL A 151 -3.81 1.57 -10.03
C VAL A 151 -3.07 2.76 -9.42
N MET A 152 -1.90 2.51 -8.82
CA MET A 152 -1.05 3.56 -8.25
C MET A 152 -0.48 4.50 -9.34
N LEU A 153 -0.29 4.00 -10.56
CA LEU A 153 0.17 4.77 -11.72
C LEU A 153 -0.95 5.49 -12.49
N ASP A 154 -2.22 5.14 -12.30
CA ASP A 154 -3.33 5.70 -13.08
C ASP A 154 -3.66 7.14 -12.67
N ARG A 155 -3.35 8.10 -13.54
CA ARG A 155 -3.56 9.54 -13.28
C ARG A 155 -5.02 10.01 -13.42
N ARG A 156 -5.93 9.13 -13.83
CA ARG A 156 -7.38 9.44 -13.78
C ARG A 156 -7.89 9.48 -12.33
N LEU A 157 -7.15 8.86 -11.40
CA LEU A 157 -7.45 8.85 -9.97
C LEU A 157 -6.69 9.94 -9.24
N ASP A 158 -7.38 10.66 -8.37
CA ASP A 158 -6.74 11.50 -7.36
C ASP A 158 -6.13 10.66 -6.24
N ILE A 159 -5.15 11.22 -5.54
CA ILE A 159 -4.45 10.53 -4.44
C ILE A 159 -5.41 10.01 -3.36
N GLN A 160 -6.48 10.74 -3.04
CA GLN A 160 -7.47 10.29 -2.07
C GLN A 160 -8.24 9.04 -2.57
N ALA A 161 -8.55 8.95 -3.87
CA ALA A 161 -9.13 7.74 -4.45
C ALA A 161 -8.17 6.56 -4.40
N LYS A 162 -6.87 6.79 -4.67
CA LYS A 162 -5.83 5.78 -4.48
C LYS A 162 -5.74 5.32 -3.03
N GLY A 163 -5.87 6.22 -2.06
CA GLY A 163 -5.90 5.88 -0.63
C GLY A 163 -7.09 5.00 -0.24
N ILE A 164 -8.30 5.30 -0.73
CA ILE A 164 -9.47 4.43 -0.55
C ILE A 164 -9.19 3.04 -1.13
N TYR A 165 -8.63 2.98 -2.34
CA TYR A 165 -8.31 1.71 -2.99
C TYR A 165 -7.26 0.90 -2.22
N VAL A 166 -6.19 1.54 -1.72
CA VAL A 166 -5.17 0.89 -0.88
C VAL A 166 -5.78 0.33 0.41
N TYR A 167 -6.68 1.09 1.04
CA TYR A 167 -7.42 0.60 2.20
C TYR A 167 -8.20 -0.66 1.85
N PHE A 168 -8.97 -0.65 0.75
CA PHE A 168 -9.69 -1.83 0.30
C PHE A 168 -8.80 -3.03 0.01
N CYS A 169 -7.66 -2.83 -0.65
CA CYS A 169 -6.66 -3.88 -0.88
C CYS A 169 -6.24 -4.57 0.41
N SER A 170 -6.08 -3.82 1.51
CA SER A 170 -5.68 -4.39 2.81
C SER A 170 -6.71 -5.38 3.39
N PHE A 171 -8.00 -5.21 3.05
CA PHE A 171 -9.09 -6.08 3.46
C PHE A 171 -9.43 -7.17 2.44
N ALA A 172 -8.92 -7.09 1.21
CA ALA A 172 -9.21 -8.03 0.13
C ALA A 172 -8.33 -9.30 0.11
N GLY A 173 -7.27 -9.37 0.92
CA GLY A 173 -6.35 -10.52 0.95
C GLY A 173 -6.76 -11.66 1.89
N GLY A 174 -6.03 -12.79 1.83
CA GLY A 174 -6.41 -14.08 2.39
C GLY A 174 -6.71 -14.09 3.90
N GLY A 175 -8.00 -14.19 4.23
CA GLY A 175 -8.54 -14.44 5.57
C GLY A 175 -10.04 -14.12 5.62
N ASP A 176 -10.79 -14.79 6.50
CA ASP A 176 -12.25 -14.63 6.73
C ASP A 176 -12.62 -13.29 7.40
N SER A 177 -11.99 -12.19 6.99
CA SER A 177 -12.35 -10.87 7.52
C SER A 177 -13.51 -10.29 6.73
N ALA A 178 -14.67 -10.16 7.38
CA ALA A 178 -15.79 -9.40 6.84
C ALA A 178 -15.32 -7.99 6.43
N PHE A 179 -15.76 -7.55 5.25
CA PHE A 179 -15.43 -6.22 4.75
C PHE A 179 -15.93 -5.14 5.73
N PRO A 180 -15.14 -4.09 6.04
CA PRO A 180 -15.52 -3.10 7.03
C PRO A 180 -16.78 -2.33 6.62
N LYS A 181 -17.64 -2.02 7.59
CA LYS A 181 -18.79 -1.13 7.39
C LYS A 181 -18.32 0.28 7.05
N LEU A 182 -19.18 1.06 6.37
CA LEU A 182 -18.86 2.44 5.98
C LEU A 182 -18.35 3.28 7.16
N ASP A 183 -18.99 3.22 8.32
CA ASP A 183 -18.59 4.02 9.49
C ASP A 183 -17.15 3.69 9.95
N ASN A 184 -16.76 2.41 9.90
CA ASN A 184 -15.38 1.99 10.19
C ASN A 184 -14.41 2.51 9.13
N ILE A 185 -14.80 2.50 7.85
CA ILE A 185 -13.98 3.04 6.76
C ILE A 185 -13.76 4.54 6.96
N LEU A 186 -14.82 5.30 7.27
CA LEU A 186 -14.74 6.74 7.53
C LEU A 186 -13.88 7.04 8.75
N TYR A 187 -14.00 6.24 9.81
CA TYR A 187 -13.18 6.32 11.00
C TYR A 187 -11.70 6.06 10.69
N HIS A 188 -11.34 4.92 10.09
CA HIS A 188 -9.93 4.62 9.80
C HIS A 188 -9.29 5.65 8.86
N LEU A 189 -10.02 6.08 7.82
CA LEU A 189 -9.50 7.02 6.83
C LEU A 189 -9.57 8.48 7.27
N GLN A 190 -10.24 8.78 8.39
CA GLN A 190 -10.44 10.13 8.92
C GLN A 190 -11.00 11.10 7.86
N ILE A 191 -12.02 10.66 7.11
CA ILE A 191 -12.68 11.47 6.07
C ILE A 191 -14.20 11.51 6.25
N SER A 192 -14.81 12.59 5.77
CA SER A 192 -16.27 12.70 5.73
C SER A 192 -16.89 11.72 4.71
N LYS A 193 -18.16 11.36 4.92
CA LYS A 193 -18.97 10.59 3.97
C LYS A 193 -19.02 11.23 2.57
N LYS A 194 -19.10 12.56 2.51
CA LYS A 194 -19.08 13.32 1.24
C LYS A 194 -17.75 13.14 0.51
N THR A 195 -16.63 13.27 1.23
CA THR A 195 -15.28 13.05 0.68
C THR A 195 -15.11 11.62 0.21
N TYR A 196 -15.57 10.64 0.99
CA TYR A 196 -15.53 9.24 0.61
C TYR A 196 -16.23 8.98 -0.72
N TYR A 197 -17.51 9.35 -0.87
CA TYR A 197 -18.24 9.09 -2.12
C TYR A 197 -17.68 9.86 -3.32
N LYS A 198 -17.14 11.06 -3.12
CA LYS A 198 -16.46 11.81 -4.20
C LYS A 198 -15.36 10.98 -4.85
N TYR A 199 -14.49 10.35 -4.04
CA TYR A 199 -13.33 9.61 -4.52
C TYR A 199 -13.61 8.13 -4.80
N TYR A 200 -14.50 7.49 -4.04
CA TYR A 200 -15.04 6.16 -4.35
C TYR A 200 -15.64 6.12 -5.75
N ASN A 201 -16.42 7.14 -6.12
CA ASN A 201 -17.02 7.22 -7.46
C ASN A 201 -15.97 7.37 -8.57
N GLN A 202 -14.76 7.86 -8.30
CA GLN A 202 -13.68 7.82 -9.30
C GLN A 202 -13.29 6.37 -9.60
N LEU A 203 -13.12 5.55 -8.56
CA LEU A 203 -12.76 4.13 -8.69
C LEU A 203 -13.83 3.35 -9.47
N VAL A 204 -15.11 3.61 -9.20
CA VAL A 204 -16.24 3.04 -9.96
C VAL A 204 -16.18 3.47 -11.42
N LYS A 205 -16.03 4.77 -11.71
CA LYS A 205 -15.96 5.29 -13.09
C LYS A 205 -14.77 4.74 -13.89
N THR A 206 -13.67 4.44 -13.21
CA THR A 206 -12.48 3.81 -13.82
C THR A 206 -12.53 2.29 -13.84
N ASN A 207 -13.62 1.69 -13.35
CA ASN A 207 -13.84 0.23 -13.29
C ASN A 207 -12.81 -0.53 -12.43
N TYR A 208 -12.26 0.10 -11.40
CA TYR A 208 -11.38 -0.56 -10.43
C TYR A 208 -12.14 -1.21 -9.28
N ILE A 209 -13.40 -0.82 -9.07
CA ILE A 209 -14.31 -1.43 -8.11
C ILE A 209 -15.71 -1.49 -8.70
N GLU A 210 -16.46 -2.53 -8.37
CA GLU A 210 -17.87 -2.66 -8.70
C GLU A 210 -18.71 -2.57 -7.42
N ALA A 211 -19.85 -1.88 -7.51
CA ALA A 211 -20.82 -1.81 -6.42
C ALA A 211 -21.90 -2.87 -6.65
N GLU A 212 -21.72 -4.09 -6.12
CA GLU A 212 -22.79 -5.10 -6.11
C GLU A 212 -23.81 -4.81 -5.00
N GLN A 213 -24.95 -4.18 -5.32
CA GLN A 213 -26.08 -4.17 -4.40
C GLN A 213 -26.79 -5.53 -4.42
N ARG A 214 -26.40 -6.46 -3.53
CA ARG A 214 -27.25 -7.62 -3.22
C ARG A 214 -28.25 -7.24 -2.14
N GLN A 215 -29.53 -7.16 -2.53
CA GLN A 215 -30.66 -7.20 -1.60
C GLN A 215 -30.80 -8.64 -1.09
N ILE A 216 -30.29 -8.91 0.11
CA ILE A 216 -30.65 -10.12 0.88
C ILE A 216 -31.24 -9.60 2.19
N ASN A 217 -32.56 -9.63 2.31
CA ASN A 217 -33.32 -9.44 3.56
C ASN A 217 -32.75 -8.38 4.53
N GLY A 218 -32.64 -7.12 4.07
CA GLY A 218 -32.47 -5.96 4.96
C GLY A 218 -31.07 -5.67 5.52
N ARG A 219 -30.01 -6.38 5.13
CA ARG A 219 -28.61 -6.02 5.47
C ARG A 219 -27.66 -6.16 4.26
N VAL A 220 -26.81 -5.16 4.04
CA VAL A 220 -26.03 -4.89 2.81
C VAL A 220 -24.55 -4.63 3.24
N LEU A 221 -23.42 -4.96 2.57
CA LEU A 221 -23.03 -5.31 1.18
C LEU A 221 -21.68 -6.12 1.20
N LEU A 222 -21.36 -6.87 0.14
CA LEU A 222 -20.03 -7.47 -0.11
C LEU A 222 -19.41 -6.78 -1.33
N GLN A 223 -18.18 -6.26 -1.23
CA GLN A 223 -17.48 -5.57 -2.33
C GLN A 223 -16.54 -6.54 -3.06
N SER A 224 -16.68 -6.67 -4.38
CA SER A 224 -15.77 -7.44 -5.23
C SER A 224 -14.75 -6.51 -5.89
N PHE A 225 -13.48 -6.93 -5.91
CA PHE A 225 -12.37 -6.25 -6.56
C PHE A 225 -12.02 -6.99 -7.85
N LYS A 226 -11.85 -6.25 -8.96
CA LYS A 226 -11.37 -6.79 -10.25
C LYS A 226 -9.86 -6.64 -10.37
#